data_AF-A0A9D5PFR7-F1
#
_entry.id   AF-A0A9D5PFR7-F1
#
_cell.length_a   1.000
_cell.length_b   1.000
_cell.length_c   1.000
_cell.angle_alpha   90.00
_cell.angle_beta   90.00
_cell.angle_gamma   90.00
#
_symmetry.space_group_name_H-M   'P 1'
#
loop_
_entity.id
_entity.type
_entity.pdbx_description
1 polymer ?
#
loop_
_entity_poly.entity_id
_entity_poly.type
_entity_poly.pdbx_seq_one_letter_code
_entity_poly.pdbx_strand_id
1 'polypeptide(L)'
;MKKFSFLTALAAVALSLVSCGTKKEEPKALVLYYSQTSNTRIVAQEFATRLGADVEEIVAAQPYDGDFQGTIARCIQEREQGIKPAINQLKSDLADYDVIFLGYPIWFGTYAPPVAALLDSVDLSGKRVVPFCTFGSGGLESSVKDLAARQPKAEILDGYGVRAARLSAVPKEVGRFLQSSGFIAGDYVKPEPFGEAHDVTDEESALFDAAVANYPMIHAKAQSVASRIVADGVEHLFTAVDLPREGADTTATLNQMQVYVLVADGAAPVFTRVVR
;
A
#
# COMPACT_ATOMS: atom_id res chain seq x y z
N MET A 1 28.32 -16.23 87.35
CA MET A 1 27.51 -17.29 86.70
C MET A 1 27.16 -16.84 85.30
N LYS A 2 27.46 -17.68 84.28
CA LYS A 2 26.73 -17.95 83.00
C LYS A 2 25.83 -16.80 82.46
N LYS A 3 25.84 -16.38 81.19
CA LYS A 3 26.30 -16.93 79.90
C LYS A 3 26.16 -15.85 78.81
N PHE A 4 26.96 -16.01 77.75
CA PHE A 4 26.92 -15.35 76.44
C PHE A 4 25.56 -15.38 75.70
N SER A 5 25.32 -14.36 74.87
CA SER A 5 24.58 -14.42 73.58
C SER A 5 25.03 -13.22 72.72
N PHE A 6 25.97 -13.36 71.77
CA PHE A 6 25.86 -13.79 70.36
C PHE A 6 25.11 -12.84 69.39
N LEU A 7 25.87 -12.32 68.40
CA LEU A 7 25.55 -12.00 66.99
C LEU A 7 24.52 -10.85 66.74
N THR A 8 24.57 -9.99 65.71
CA THR A 8 25.18 -10.01 64.37
C THR A 8 25.13 -8.59 63.76
N ALA A 9 25.99 -8.32 62.78
CA ALA A 9 26.11 -7.06 62.03
C ALA A 9 24.95 -6.77 61.05
N LEU A 10 24.77 -5.50 60.66
CA LEU A 10 24.36 -5.16 59.29
C LEU A 10 24.82 -3.73 58.93
N ALA A 11 25.85 -3.62 58.10
CA ALA A 11 26.17 -2.39 57.39
C ALA A 11 25.30 -2.34 56.12
N ALA A 12 24.48 -1.31 55.98
CA ALA A 12 23.69 -1.09 54.77
C ALA A 12 24.58 -0.47 53.68
N VAL A 13 25.01 -1.29 52.72
CA VAL A 13 25.55 -0.81 51.44
C VAL A 13 24.36 -0.58 50.52
N ALA A 14 24.02 0.68 50.27
CA ALA A 14 23.06 1.05 49.24
C ALA A 14 23.74 0.86 47.87
N LEU A 15 23.51 -0.29 47.24
CA LEU A 15 23.88 -0.53 45.86
C LEU A 15 22.80 0.08 44.96
N SER A 16 23.05 1.28 44.45
CA SER A 16 22.22 1.91 43.44
C SER A 16 22.27 1.06 42.17
N LEU A 17 21.23 0.25 41.94
CA LEU A 17 21.01 -0.39 40.65
C LEU A 17 20.68 0.71 39.63
N VAL A 18 21.69 1.14 38.88
CA VAL A 18 21.45 1.81 37.60
C VAL A 18 20.80 0.78 36.70
N SER A 19 19.47 0.82 36.62
CA SER A 19 18.75 0.18 35.53
C SER A 19 19.15 0.93 34.26
N CYS A 20 20.17 0.41 33.56
CA CYS A 20 20.42 0.77 32.17
C CYS A 20 19.29 0.12 31.35
N GLY A 21 18.11 0.71 31.43
CA GLY A 21 17.05 0.43 30.49
C GLY A 21 17.53 0.95 29.15
N THR A 22 17.96 0.05 28.27
CA THR A 22 18.03 0.36 26.85
C THR A 22 16.60 0.74 26.43
N LYS A 23 16.31 2.04 26.35
CA LYS A 23 15.18 2.52 25.53
C LYS A 23 15.42 1.92 24.15
N LYS A 24 14.57 0.98 23.74
CA LYS A 24 14.50 0.59 22.33
C LYS A 24 14.12 1.88 21.61
N GLU A 25 15.07 2.49 20.89
CA GLU A 25 14.77 3.68 20.08
C GLU A 25 13.60 3.32 19.16
N GLU A 26 12.61 4.20 19.09
CA GLU A 26 11.49 3.95 18.20
C GLU A 26 12.00 3.92 16.76
N PRO A 27 11.55 2.94 15.94
CA PRO A 27 12.09 2.77 14.61
C PRO A 27 11.87 4.02 13.78
N LYS A 28 12.94 4.54 13.17
CA LYS A 28 12.87 5.77 12.37
C LYS A 28 12.32 5.45 10.99
N ALA A 29 11.29 6.20 10.57
CA ALA A 29 10.61 6.00 9.30
C ALA A 29 10.90 7.12 8.29
N LEU A 30 11.05 6.76 7.02
CA LEU A 30 11.07 7.67 5.87
C LEU A 30 9.92 7.36 4.94
N VAL A 31 9.16 8.37 4.54
CA VAL A 31 8.21 8.30 3.43
C VAL A 31 8.90 8.76 2.15
N LEU A 32 9.29 7.80 1.32
CA LEU A 32 9.98 8.04 0.06
C LEU A 32 9.02 7.79 -1.10
N TYR A 33 8.78 8.75 -1.99
CA TYR A 33 7.76 8.59 -3.02
C TYR A 33 8.08 9.25 -4.36
N TYR A 34 7.53 8.72 -5.46
CA TYR A 34 7.45 9.41 -6.74
C TYR A 34 6.01 9.86 -7.02
N SER A 35 5.80 11.05 -7.59
CA SER A 35 4.47 11.52 -7.96
C SER A 35 4.50 12.48 -9.16
N GLN A 36 3.95 12.06 -10.31
CA GLN A 36 3.81 12.94 -11.48
C GLN A 36 2.68 13.97 -11.28
N THR A 37 1.48 13.53 -10.93
CA THR A 37 0.26 14.37 -10.90
C THR A 37 -0.24 14.63 -9.47
N SER A 38 0.66 14.66 -8.49
CA SER A 38 0.38 14.87 -7.06
C SER A 38 -0.50 13.83 -6.33
N ASN A 39 -1.13 12.87 -7.01
CA ASN A 39 -1.95 11.84 -6.36
C ASN A 39 -1.16 11.05 -5.29
N THR A 40 0.03 10.56 -5.64
CA THR A 40 0.88 9.82 -4.69
C THR A 40 1.46 10.74 -3.62
N ARG A 41 1.75 12.02 -3.95
CA ARG A 41 2.16 13.03 -2.98
C ARG A 41 1.13 13.21 -1.86
N ILE A 42 -0.15 13.26 -2.19
CA ILE A 42 -1.25 13.38 -1.20
C ILE A 42 -1.20 12.21 -0.22
N VAL A 43 -1.05 10.97 -0.71
CA VAL A 43 -0.94 9.77 0.13
C VAL A 43 0.33 9.80 0.98
N ALA A 44 1.47 10.18 0.39
CA ALA A 44 2.74 10.29 1.09
C ALA A 44 2.67 11.29 2.25
N GLN A 45 2.04 12.45 2.03
CA GLN A 45 1.90 13.46 3.07
C GLN A 45 1.01 12.98 4.22
N GLU A 46 -0.03 12.20 3.93
CA GLU A 46 -0.87 11.59 4.98
C GLU A 46 -0.07 10.60 5.84
N PHE A 47 0.73 9.73 5.21
CA PHE A 47 1.64 8.84 5.94
C PHE A 47 2.63 9.61 6.81
N ALA A 48 3.31 10.60 6.24
CA ALA A 48 4.31 11.40 6.95
C ALA A 48 3.70 12.11 8.17
N THR A 49 2.50 12.68 7.99
CA THR A 49 1.77 13.39 9.05
C THR A 49 1.40 12.46 10.20
N ARG A 50 0.88 11.26 9.90
CA ARG A 50 0.45 10.31 10.94
C ARG A 50 1.60 9.64 11.68
N LEU A 51 2.71 9.44 10.99
CA LEU A 51 3.89 8.77 11.54
C LEU A 51 4.86 9.76 12.22
N GLY A 52 4.73 11.06 11.96
CA GLY A 52 5.78 12.03 12.29
C GLY A 52 7.09 11.71 11.55
N ALA A 53 6.99 11.12 10.35
CA ALA A 53 8.11 10.61 9.58
C ALA A 53 8.72 11.70 8.67
N ASP A 54 10.00 11.54 8.37
CA ASP A 54 10.66 12.32 7.32
C ASP A 54 10.00 11.99 5.97
N VAL A 55 9.97 12.95 5.04
CA VAL A 55 9.37 12.77 3.71
C VAL A 55 10.30 13.27 2.61
N GLU A 56 10.49 12.44 1.59
CA GLU A 56 11.33 12.76 0.46
C GLU A 56 10.70 12.33 -0.86
N GLU A 57 10.79 13.21 -1.86
CA GLU A 57 10.33 12.93 -3.21
C GLU A 57 11.48 12.44 -4.08
N ILE A 58 11.26 11.32 -4.76
CA ILE A 58 12.07 10.83 -5.86
C ILE A 58 11.82 11.75 -7.05
N VAL A 59 12.86 12.43 -7.54
CA VAL A 59 12.74 13.36 -8.66
C VAL A 59 13.48 12.81 -9.87
N ALA A 60 12.75 12.60 -10.98
CA ALA A 60 13.38 12.29 -12.26
C ALA A 60 14.18 13.51 -12.75
N ALA A 61 15.44 13.31 -13.14
CA ALA A 61 16.31 14.38 -13.62
C ALA A 61 15.73 15.08 -14.85
N GLN A 62 15.02 14.33 -15.70
CA GLN A 62 14.13 14.84 -16.73
C GLN A 62 12.67 14.56 -16.34
N PRO A 63 11.92 15.57 -15.88
CA PRO A 63 10.53 15.41 -15.45
C PRO A 63 9.63 14.77 -16.52
N TYR A 64 8.60 14.02 -16.08
CA TYR A 64 7.54 13.57 -16.98
C TYR A 64 6.47 14.67 -17.08
N ASP A 65 6.75 15.68 -17.91
CA ASP A 65 5.96 16.90 -18.08
C ASP A 65 4.84 16.78 -19.14
N GLY A 66 4.84 15.71 -19.93
CA GLY A 66 3.80 15.40 -20.89
C GLY A 66 2.45 15.09 -20.23
N ASP A 67 1.38 15.22 -21.02
CA ASP A 67 0.06 14.71 -20.65
C ASP A 67 0.05 13.18 -20.55
N PHE A 68 -1.13 12.60 -20.34
CA PHE A 68 -1.26 11.15 -20.23
C PHE A 68 -0.70 10.41 -21.46
N GLN A 69 -0.94 10.91 -22.68
CA GLN A 69 -0.45 10.27 -23.90
C GLN A 69 1.05 10.48 -24.10
N GLY A 70 1.56 11.66 -23.78
CA GLY A 70 3.00 11.94 -23.78
C GLY A 70 3.76 11.05 -22.80
N THR A 71 3.18 10.82 -21.62
CA THR A 71 3.75 9.93 -20.60
C THR A 71 3.78 8.48 -21.09
N ILE A 72 2.71 8.00 -21.73
CA ILE A 72 2.65 6.67 -22.34
C ILE A 72 3.73 6.53 -23.42
N ALA A 73 3.81 7.48 -24.35
CA ALA A 73 4.76 7.45 -25.46
C ALA A 73 6.21 7.40 -24.96
N ARG A 74 6.55 8.23 -23.98
CA ARG A 74 7.87 8.23 -23.35
C ARG A 74 8.18 6.89 -22.67
N CYS A 75 7.24 6.35 -21.88
CA CYS A 75 7.46 5.07 -21.19
C CYS A 75 7.66 3.91 -22.17
N ILE A 76 6.94 3.89 -23.30
CA ILE A 76 7.11 2.89 -24.35
C ILE A 76 8.51 3.01 -24.95
N GLN A 77 8.92 4.22 -25.33
CA GLN A 77 10.25 4.48 -25.88
C GLN A 77 11.38 4.07 -24.92
N GLU A 78 11.30 4.48 -23.65
CA GLU A 78 12.28 4.11 -22.62
C GLU A 78 12.38 2.59 -22.46
N ARG A 79 11.23 1.90 -22.43
CA ARG A 79 11.18 0.43 -22.34
C ARG A 79 11.79 -0.26 -23.55
N GLU A 80 11.45 0.17 -24.77
CA GLU A 80 11.98 -0.39 -26.02
C GLU A 80 13.49 -0.19 -26.15
N GLN A 81 14.02 0.90 -25.60
CA GLN A 81 15.45 1.19 -25.57
C GLN A 81 16.17 0.52 -24.38
N GLY A 82 15.43 -0.09 -23.44
CA GLY A 82 15.99 -0.66 -22.22
C GLY A 82 16.57 0.38 -21.26
N ILE A 83 16.11 1.64 -21.35
CA ILE A 83 16.61 2.77 -20.58
C ILE A 83 15.70 3.02 -19.38
N LYS A 84 16.29 3.37 -18.24
CA LYS A 84 15.57 3.91 -17.08
C LYS A 84 15.86 5.41 -16.98
N PRO A 85 14.90 6.24 -16.53
CA PRO A 85 15.14 7.65 -16.36
C PRO A 85 16.23 7.87 -15.29
N ALA A 86 17.14 8.81 -15.53
CA ALA A 86 18.01 9.30 -14.47
C ALA A 86 17.17 9.96 -13.37
N ILE A 87 17.58 9.78 -12.12
CA ILE A 87 16.96 10.43 -10.96
C ILE A 87 18.00 11.30 -10.24
N ASN A 88 17.52 12.32 -9.54
CA ASN A 88 18.36 13.09 -8.65
C ASN A 88 18.80 12.22 -7.47
N GLN A 89 19.96 12.53 -6.89
CA GLN A 89 20.41 11.88 -5.66
C GLN A 89 19.44 12.18 -4.52
N LEU A 90 19.22 11.17 -3.67
CA LEU A 90 18.49 11.37 -2.42
C LEU A 90 19.31 12.29 -1.50
N LYS A 91 18.59 13.14 -0.78
CA LYS A 91 19.12 13.99 0.29
C LYS A 91 19.25 13.22 1.59
N SER A 92 18.36 12.27 1.83
CA SER A 92 18.41 11.41 3.02
C SER A 92 19.41 10.27 2.83
N ASP A 93 20.15 9.95 3.88
CA ASP A 93 20.87 8.67 3.95
C ASP A 93 19.88 7.59 4.39
N LEU A 94 19.65 6.60 3.52
CA LEU A 94 18.73 5.52 3.85
C LEU A 94 19.19 4.69 5.04
N ALA A 95 20.50 4.67 5.36
CA ALA A 95 21.04 3.97 6.52
C ALA A 95 20.44 4.45 7.86
N ASP A 96 20.00 5.71 7.92
CA ASP A 96 19.41 6.31 9.13
C ASP A 96 17.98 5.83 9.45
N TYR A 97 17.38 5.03 8.56
CA TYR A 97 15.98 4.62 8.67
C TYR A 97 15.83 3.10 8.73
N ASP A 98 14.97 2.66 9.64
CA ASP A 98 14.57 1.27 9.84
C ASP A 98 13.43 0.86 8.89
N VAL A 99 12.53 1.82 8.62
CA VAL A 99 11.31 1.60 7.83
C VAL A 99 11.23 2.60 6.68
N ILE A 100 11.05 2.09 5.47
CA ILE A 100 10.82 2.90 4.27
C ILE A 100 9.38 2.69 3.81
N PHE A 101 8.56 3.74 3.86
CA PHE A 101 7.27 3.78 3.20
C PHE A 101 7.48 4.22 1.75
N LEU A 102 7.43 3.29 0.80
CA LEU A 102 7.78 3.53 -0.60
C LEU A 102 6.54 3.76 -1.47
N GLY A 103 6.35 5.00 -1.93
CA GLY A 103 5.18 5.46 -2.66
C GLY A 103 5.37 5.59 -4.17
N TYR A 104 4.42 5.08 -4.96
CA TYR A 104 4.48 5.23 -6.43
C TYR A 104 3.11 5.17 -7.13
N PRO A 105 2.93 5.85 -8.27
CA PRO A 105 1.84 5.52 -9.17
C PRO A 105 2.11 4.18 -9.88
N ILE A 106 1.05 3.43 -10.18
CA ILE A 106 1.12 2.20 -10.99
C ILE A 106 1.08 2.56 -12.47
N TRP A 107 2.17 2.31 -13.18
CA TRP A 107 2.31 2.46 -14.63
C TRP A 107 2.62 1.11 -15.27
N PHE A 108 1.87 0.75 -16.32
CA PHE A 108 2.01 -0.53 -17.02
C PHE A 108 2.00 -1.77 -16.10
N GLY A 109 1.22 -1.71 -15.02
CA GLY A 109 1.03 -2.84 -14.08
C GLY A 109 2.03 -2.92 -12.93
N THR A 110 3.02 -2.02 -12.86
CA THR A 110 4.00 -1.99 -11.77
C THR A 110 4.36 -0.56 -11.34
N TYR A 111 5.31 -0.39 -10.41
CA TYR A 111 5.78 0.94 -9.98
C TYR A 111 6.38 1.74 -11.16
N ALA A 112 6.22 3.06 -11.12
CA ALA A 112 6.71 3.94 -12.18
C ALA A 112 8.24 3.87 -12.40
N PRO A 113 8.74 4.11 -13.63
CA PRO A 113 10.16 3.99 -13.97
C PRO A 113 11.15 4.76 -13.06
N PRO A 114 10.84 5.97 -12.53
CA PRO A 114 11.72 6.62 -11.55
C PRO A 114 11.95 5.80 -10.28
N VAL A 115 10.96 5.05 -9.82
CA VAL A 115 11.12 4.13 -8.68
C VAL A 115 11.93 2.91 -9.08
N ALA A 116 11.74 2.39 -10.31
CA ALA A 116 12.59 1.33 -10.83
C ALA A 116 14.07 1.75 -10.90
N ALA A 117 14.35 3.00 -11.29
CA ALA A 117 15.69 3.57 -11.31
C ALA A 117 16.27 3.73 -9.90
N LEU A 118 15.48 4.24 -8.95
CA LEU A 118 15.87 4.33 -7.54
C LEU A 118 16.32 2.96 -7.01
N LEU A 119 15.48 1.94 -7.20
CA LEU A 119 15.72 0.59 -6.68
C LEU A 119 16.97 -0.09 -7.30
N ASP A 120 17.54 0.44 -8.38
CA ASP A 120 18.86 -0.01 -8.88
C ASP A 120 20.02 0.68 -8.19
N SER A 121 19.79 1.88 -7.66
CA SER A 121 20.83 2.72 -7.06
C SER A 121 20.95 2.58 -5.54
N VAL A 122 20.01 1.86 -4.90
CA VAL A 122 19.97 1.74 -3.43
C VAL A 122 19.94 0.28 -2.98
N ASP A 123 20.49 0.04 -1.80
CA ASP A 123 20.40 -1.22 -1.08
C ASP A 123 19.42 -1.09 0.09
N LEU A 124 18.33 -1.86 0.06
CA LEU A 124 17.35 -1.91 1.14
C LEU A 124 17.54 -3.15 2.04
N SER A 125 18.69 -3.83 1.95
CA SER A 125 19.00 -5.00 2.77
C SER A 125 18.80 -4.72 4.27
N GLY A 126 18.06 -5.59 4.94
CA GLY A 126 17.77 -5.48 6.37
C GLY A 126 16.76 -4.39 6.74
N LYS A 127 16.21 -3.64 5.78
CA LYS A 127 15.17 -2.65 6.01
C LYS A 127 13.78 -3.25 5.91
N ARG A 128 12.83 -2.66 6.63
CA ARG A 128 11.40 -2.91 6.44
C ARG A 128 10.88 -1.96 5.37
N VAL A 129 10.19 -2.48 4.36
CA VAL A 129 9.65 -1.66 3.27
C VAL A 129 8.13 -1.83 3.23
N VAL A 130 7.41 -0.72 3.40
CA VAL A 130 5.95 -0.66 3.28
C VAL A 130 5.60 0.00 1.95
N PRO A 131 5.24 -0.76 0.91
CA PRO A 131 4.86 -0.17 -0.36
C PRO A 131 3.50 0.50 -0.26
N PHE A 132 3.33 1.65 -0.92
CA PHE A 132 2.02 2.20 -1.18
C PHE A 132 1.89 2.71 -2.60
N CYS A 133 0.69 2.63 -3.17
CA CYS A 133 0.49 3.03 -4.55
C CYS A 133 -0.81 3.77 -4.84
N THR A 134 -0.76 4.58 -5.90
CA THR A 134 -1.96 5.13 -6.53
C THR A 134 -2.16 4.52 -7.91
N PHE A 135 -3.42 4.26 -8.30
CA PHE A 135 -3.72 3.58 -9.56
C PHE A 135 -5.08 3.98 -10.17
N GLY A 136 -5.29 3.64 -11.44
CA GLY A 136 -6.61 3.70 -12.09
C GLY A 136 -7.47 2.47 -11.76
N SER A 137 -6.99 1.28 -12.16
CA SER A 137 -7.61 -0.04 -11.92
C SER A 137 -6.65 -1.18 -11.74
N GLY A 138 -5.40 -0.86 -11.45
CA GLY A 138 -4.46 -1.87 -11.01
C GLY A 138 -4.68 -2.15 -9.53
N GLY A 139 -3.57 -2.49 -8.90
CA GLY A 139 -3.45 -2.62 -7.48
C GLY A 139 -1.99 -2.70 -7.14
N LEU A 140 -1.72 -3.13 -5.92
CA LEU A 140 -0.38 -3.22 -5.37
C LEU A 140 0.31 -4.56 -5.71
N GLU A 141 -0.45 -5.59 -6.08
CA GLU A 141 -0.03 -7.00 -6.09
C GLU A 141 1.18 -7.27 -7.00
N SER A 142 1.11 -6.87 -8.28
CA SER A 142 2.23 -7.07 -9.21
C SER A 142 3.45 -6.23 -8.83
N SER A 143 3.26 -4.97 -8.44
CA SER A 143 4.36 -4.09 -8.03
C SER A 143 5.08 -4.58 -6.75
N VAL A 144 4.36 -5.20 -5.81
CA VAL A 144 4.97 -5.79 -4.61
C VAL A 144 5.81 -7.00 -4.95
N LYS A 145 5.33 -7.86 -5.85
CA LYS A 145 6.11 -9.01 -6.34
C LYS A 145 7.40 -8.55 -7.01
N ASP A 146 7.31 -7.55 -7.88
CA ASP A 146 8.48 -6.97 -8.56
C ASP A 146 9.44 -6.33 -7.55
N LEU A 147 8.92 -5.62 -6.55
CA LEU A 147 9.71 -4.99 -5.49
C LEU A 147 10.46 -6.05 -4.66
N ALA A 148 9.78 -7.12 -4.24
CA ALA A 148 10.37 -8.20 -3.48
C ALA A 148 11.44 -8.96 -4.29
N ALA A 149 11.21 -9.17 -5.59
CA ALA A 149 12.19 -9.79 -6.47
C ALA A 149 13.45 -8.90 -6.65
N ARG A 150 13.26 -7.58 -6.71
CA ARG A 150 14.35 -6.62 -6.90
C ARG A 150 15.15 -6.32 -5.62
N GLN A 151 14.50 -6.38 -4.46
CA GLN A 151 15.09 -6.13 -3.15
C GLN A 151 14.89 -7.36 -2.23
N PRO A 152 15.47 -8.52 -2.55
CA PRO A 152 15.17 -9.80 -1.89
C PRO A 152 15.68 -9.90 -0.45
N LYS A 153 16.52 -8.95 -0.02
CA LYS A 153 17.07 -8.86 1.34
C LYS A 153 16.35 -7.85 2.22
N ALA A 154 15.36 -7.14 1.68
CA ALA A 154 14.47 -6.28 2.44
C ALA A 154 13.27 -7.09 2.96
N GLU A 155 12.75 -6.72 4.11
CA GLU A 155 11.48 -7.24 4.62
C GLU A 155 10.35 -6.43 3.98
N ILE A 156 9.76 -6.96 2.91
CA ILE A 156 8.60 -6.33 2.26
C ILE A 156 7.33 -6.65 3.05
N LEU A 157 6.73 -5.61 3.61
CA LEU A 157 5.51 -5.70 4.43
C LEU A 157 4.26 -5.51 3.57
N ASP A 158 3.10 -5.79 4.18
CA ASP A 158 1.81 -5.43 3.61
C ASP A 158 1.75 -3.94 3.29
N GLY A 159 1.21 -3.60 2.13
CA GLY A 159 1.16 -2.23 1.64
C GLY A 159 -0.25 -1.69 1.47
N TYR A 160 -0.32 -0.41 1.08
CA TYR A 160 -1.57 0.32 0.91
C TYR A 160 -1.77 0.78 -0.53
N GLY A 161 -2.93 0.49 -1.11
CA GLY A 161 -3.25 0.89 -2.47
C GLY A 161 -4.55 1.70 -2.53
N VAL A 162 -4.54 2.82 -3.25
CA VAL A 162 -5.75 3.63 -3.44
C VAL A 162 -5.93 4.05 -4.89
N ARG A 163 -7.18 4.04 -5.35
CA ARG A 163 -7.51 4.58 -6.66
C ARG A 163 -7.38 6.10 -6.69
N ALA A 164 -6.90 6.65 -7.79
CA ALA A 164 -6.86 8.11 -7.99
C ALA A 164 -8.25 8.77 -7.85
N ALA A 165 -9.31 8.05 -8.24
CA ALA A 165 -10.69 8.51 -8.07
C ALA A 165 -11.20 8.48 -6.62
N ARG A 166 -10.43 7.92 -5.67
CA ARG A 166 -10.79 7.74 -4.25
C ARG A 166 -9.85 8.49 -3.29
N LEU A 167 -9.17 9.53 -3.76
CA LEU A 167 -8.22 10.28 -2.91
C LEU A 167 -8.87 10.92 -1.67
N SER A 168 -10.17 11.23 -1.72
CA SER A 168 -10.91 11.71 -0.55
C SER A 168 -10.99 10.70 0.60
N ALA A 169 -10.81 9.40 0.33
CA ALA A 169 -10.81 8.35 1.36
C ALA A 169 -9.45 8.21 2.08
N VAL A 170 -8.38 8.80 1.53
CA VAL A 170 -6.99 8.61 2.00
C VAL A 170 -6.82 8.89 3.50
N PRO A 171 -7.33 9.99 4.08
CA PRO A 171 -7.12 10.24 5.50
C PRO A 171 -7.66 9.11 6.39
N LYS A 172 -8.84 8.59 6.04
CA LYS A 172 -9.49 7.52 6.81
C LYS A 172 -8.81 6.17 6.59
N GLU A 173 -8.55 5.83 5.33
CA GLU A 173 -7.97 4.53 4.97
C GLU A 173 -6.52 4.38 5.42
N VAL A 174 -5.69 5.42 5.30
CA VAL A 174 -4.29 5.40 5.80
C VAL A 174 -4.27 5.31 7.32
N GLY A 175 -5.14 6.02 8.02
CA GLY A 175 -5.28 5.90 9.47
C GLY A 175 -5.59 4.47 9.90
N ARG A 176 -6.59 3.85 9.28
CA ARG A 176 -6.95 2.45 9.53
C ARG A 176 -5.81 1.49 9.20
N PHE A 177 -5.14 1.69 8.06
CA PHE A 177 -4.02 0.86 7.65
C PHE A 177 -2.90 0.89 8.69
N LEU A 178 -2.43 2.07 9.09
CA LEU A 178 -1.37 2.22 10.08
C LEU A 178 -1.73 1.62 11.45
N GLN A 179 -2.99 1.73 11.88
CA GLN A 179 -3.48 1.09 13.11
C GLN A 179 -3.46 -0.44 12.97
N SER A 180 -4.01 -0.97 11.87
CA SER A 180 -4.07 -2.41 11.62
C SER A 180 -2.69 -3.07 11.48
N SER A 181 -1.71 -2.32 10.97
CA SER A 181 -0.32 -2.75 10.82
C SER A 181 0.53 -2.52 12.07
N GLY A 182 -0.04 -1.92 13.12
CA GLY A 182 0.67 -1.66 14.39
C GLY A 182 1.72 -0.55 14.33
N PHE A 183 1.70 0.31 13.30
CA PHE A 183 2.61 1.46 13.20
C PHE A 183 2.18 2.64 14.07
N ILE A 184 0.88 2.76 14.36
CA ILE A 184 0.34 3.75 15.29
C ILE A 184 -0.66 3.09 16.24
N ALA A 185 -0.83 3.65 17.43
CA ALA A 185 -1.85 3.21 18.36
C ALA A 185 -3.26 3.55 17.83
N GLY A 186 -4.22 2.68 18.12
CA GLY A 186 -5.63 2.93 17.87
C GLY A 186 -6.45 1.66 17.82
N ASP A 187 -7.77 1.85 17.91
CA ASP A 187 -8.72 0.74 17.84
C ASP A 187 -8.93 0.34 16.39
N TYR A 188 -8.38 -0.81 16.01
CA TYR A 188 -8.68 -1.47 14.75
C TYR A 188 -9.48 -2.74 15.02
N VAL A 189 -10.73 -2.73 14.57
CA VAL A 189 -11.55 -3.94 14.52
C VAL A 189 -11.32 -4.59 13.17
N LYS A 190 -10.65 -5.75 13.18
CA LYS A 190 -10.50 -6.57 11.98
C LYS A 190 -11.89 -6.94 11.47
N PRO A 191 -12.23 -6.64 10.20
CA PRO A 191 -13.51 -7.06 9.65
C PRO A 191 -13.64 -8.59 9.68
N GLU A 192 -14.86 -9.06 9.89
CA GLU A 192 -15.18 -10.47 9.73
C GLU A 192 -14.80 -10.97 8.32
N PRO A 193 -14.55 -12.28 8.17
CA PRO A 193 -14.40 -12.87 6.85
C PRO A 193 -15.60 -12.56 5.95
N PHE A 194 -15.40 -12.63 4.64
CA PHE A 194 -16.53 -12.64 3.71
C PHE A 194 -17.44 -13.83 4.03
N GLY A 195 -18.75 -13.62 3.91
CA GLY A 195 -19.73 -14.70 3.97
C GLY A 195 -19.58 -15.69 2.81
N GLU A 196 -20.47 -16.68 2.77
CA GLU A 196 -20.53 -17.60 1.64
C GLU A 196 -20.87 -16.85 0.35
N ALA A 197 -20.22 -17.23 -0.74
CA ALA A 197 -20.51 -16.67 -2.05
C ALA A 197 -21.78 -17.29 -2.64
N HIS A 198 -22.60 -16.47 -3.29
CA HIS A 198 -23.78 -16.88 -4.04
C HIS A 198 -23.83 -16.24 -5.42
N ASP A 199 -24.64 -16.79 -6.33
CA ASP A 199 -24.85 -16.21 -7.66
C ASP A 199 -25.46 -14.82 -7.53
N VAL A 200 -24.97 -13.86 -8.34
CA VAL A 200 -25.44 -12.48 -8.25
C VAL A 200 -26.94 -12.36 -8.54
N THR A 201 -27.63 -11.60 -7.71
CA THR A 201 -29.00 -11.13 -7.98
C THR A 201 -29.01 -9.96 -8.97
N ASP A 202 -30.17 -9.60 -9.50
CA ASP A 202 -30.32 -8.43 -10.37
C ASP A 202 -29.90 -7.12 -9.68
N GLU A 203 -30.20 -6.98 -8.38
CA GLU A 203 -29.80 -5.83 -7.57
C GLU A 203 -28.27 -5.76 -7.39
N GLU A 204 -27.63 -6.90 -7.10
CA GLU A 204 -26.18 -6.98 -6.94
C GLU A 204 -25.43 -6.80 -8.28
N SER A 205 -26.01 -7.27 -9.39
CA SER A 205 -25.51 -7.00 -10.73
C SER A 205 -25.56 -5.50 -11.04
N ALA A 206 -26.68 -4.82 -10.74
CA ALA A 206 -26.80 -3.37 -10.92
C ALA A 206 -25.82 -2.59 -10.02
N LEU A 207 -25.59 -3.07 -8.80
CA LEU A 207 -24.62 -2.52 -7.88
C LEU A 207 -23.19 -2.62 -8.43
N PHE A 208 -22.82 -3.80 -8.95
CA PHE A 208 -21.54 -4.01 -9.62
C PHE A 208 -21.37 -3.06 -10.81
N ASP A 209 -22.37 -2.99 -11.69
CA ASP A 209 -22.37 -2.13 -12.88
C ASP A 209 -22.18 -0.66 -12.49
N ALA A 210 -22.91 -0.18 -11.48
CA ALA A 210 -22.77 1.17 -10.96
C ALA A 210 -21.37 1.43 -10.37
N ALA A 211 -20.79 0.44 -9.68
CA ALA A 211 -19.46 0.57 -9.08
C ALA A 211 -18.36 0.75 -10.13
N VAL A 212 -18.49 0.09 -11.28
CA VAL A 212 -17.47 0.05 -12.34
C VAL A 212 -17.77 0.98 -13.52
N ALA A 213 -18.98 1.58 -13.58
CA ALA A 213 -19.46 2.39 -14.70
C ALA A 213 -18.49 3.51 -15.14
N ASN A 214 -17.84 4.16 -14.17
CA ASN A 214 -16.91 5.25 -14.45
C ASN A 214 -15.48 4.76 -14.77
N TYR A 215 -15.32 3.48 -15.10
CA TYR A 215 -14.02 2.90 -15.35
C TYR A 215 -14.01 1.92 -16.54
N PRO A 216 -13.66 2.40 -17.75
CA PRO A 216 -13.88 1.67 -19.00
C PRO A 216 -13.01 0.41 -19.16
N MET A 217 -11.97 0.18 -18.34
CA MET A 217 -11.16 -1.04 -18.44
C MET A 217 -11.69 -2.22 -17.64
N ILE A 218 -12.79 -2.05 -16.88
CA ILE A 218 -13.50 -3.17 -16.28
C ILE A 218 -14.71 -3.42 -17.19
N HIS A 219 -14.48 -4.23 -18.23
CA HIS A 219 -15.52 -4.69 -19.15
C HIS A 219 -15.86 -6.13 -18.80
N ALA A 220 -16.60 -6.32 -17.72
CA ALA A 220 -16.84 -7.62 -17.12
C ALA A 220 -18.29 -7.75 -16.64
N LYS A 221 -18.74 -8.99 -16.44
CA LYS A 221 -20.03 -9.31 -15.84
C LYS A 221 -19.82 -10.09 -14.55
N ALA A 222 -20.41 -9.63 -13.46
CA ALA A 222 -20.39 -10.36 -12.20
C ALA A 222 -21.11 -11.71 -12.32
N GLN A 223 -20.56 -12.72 -11.67
CA GLN A 223 -21.08 -14.10 -11.63
C GLN A 223 -21.52 -14.46 -10.22
N SER A 224 -20.65 -14.22 -9.24
CA SER A 224 -20.96 -14.44 -7.83
C SER A 224 -20.50 -13.27 -6.97
N VAL A 225 -21.07 -13.18 -5.78
CA VAL A 225 -20.72 -12.18 -4.77
C VAL A 225 -20.68 -12.81 -3.39
N ALA A 226 -19.72 -12.38 -2.59
CA ALA A 226 -19.72 -12.57 -1.14
C ALA A 226 -19.64 -11.19 -0.49
N SER A 227 -20.20 -11.03 0.70
CA SER A 227 -20.25 -9.73 1.39
C SER A 227 -19.76 -9.82 2.82
N ARG A 228 -19.27 -8.69 3.35
CA ARG A 228 -18.97 -8.52 4.78
C ARG A 228 -19.31 -7.11 5.23
N ILE A 229 -19.59 -6.98 6.52
CA ILE A 229 -19.74 -5.68 7.18
C ILE A 229 -18.34 -5.15 7.51
N VAL A 230 -18.10 -3.89 7.17
CA VAL A 230 -16.90 -3.13 7.55
C VAL A 230 -17.32 -1.90 8.34
N ALA A 231 -16.36 -1.23 8.97
CA ALA A 231 -16.63 -0.06 9.82
C ALA A 231 -17.41 1.08 9.13
N ASP A 232 -17.40 1.11 7.79
CA ASP A 232 -17.91 2.24 7.00
C ASP A 232 -19.08 1.85 6.07
N GLY A 233 -19.61 0.63 6.18
CA GLY A 233 -20.66 0.12 5.32
C GLY A 233 -20.47 -1.36 4.98
N VAL A 234 -20.78 -1.75 3.74
CA VAL A 234 -20.69 -3.13 3.26
C VAL A 234 -19.64 -3.24 2.17
N GLU A 235 -18.73 -4.20 2.32
CA GLU A 235 -17.80 -4.56 1.27
C GLU A 235 -18.27 -5.84 0.58
N HIS A 236 -18.36 -5.79 -0.74
CA HIS A 236 -18.70 -6.89 -1.63
C HIS A 236 -17.46 -7.35 -2.38
N LEU A 237 -17.26 -8.67 -2.42
CA LEU A 237 -16.27 -9.34 -3.25
C LEU A 237 -16.99 -10.03 -4.40
N PHE A 238 -16.95 -9.39 -5.56
CA PHE A 238 -17.50 -9.96 -6.78
C PHE A 238 -16.46 -10.83 -7.47
N THR A 239 -16.88 -12.01 -7.92
CA THR A 239 -16.21 -12.75 -8.99
C THR A 239 -16.86 -12.36 -10.30
N ALA A 240 -16.09 -11.82 -11.23
CA ALA A 240 -16.57 -11.40 -12.54
C ALA A 240 -15.76 -12.05 -13.66
N VAL A 241 -16.37 -12.19 -14.83
CA VAL A 241 -15.71 -12.66 -16.05
C VAL A 241 -15.66 -11.53 -17.06
N ASP A 242 -14.54 -11.38 -17.77
CA ASP A 242 -14.42 -10.45 -18.88
C ASP A 242 -15.58 -10.67 -19.87
N LEU A 243 -16.13 -9.59 -20.40
CA LEU A 243 -17.06 -9.65 -21.52
C LEU A 243 -16.27 -9.71 -22.85
N PRO A 244 -16.73 -10.46 -23.85
CA PRO A 244 -16.11 -10.46 -25.16
C PRO A 244 -16.07 -9.04 -25.71
N ARG A 245 -14.89 -8.58 -26.15
CA ARG A 245 -14.81 -7.34 -26.92
C ARG A 245 -15.49 -7.55 -28.27
N GLU A 246 -16.05 -6.48 -28.82
CA GLU A 246 -16.68 -6.51 -30.14
C GLU A 246 -15.68 -7.06 -31.18
N GLY A 247 -16.05 -8.16 -31.85
CA GLY A 247 -15.19 -8.87 -32.81
C GLY A 247 -14.23 -9.91 -32.23
N ALA A 248 -14.28 -10.20 -30.92
CA ALA A 248 -13.47 -11.25 -30.29
C ALA A 248 -14.05 -12.66 -30.53
N ASP A 249 -13.18 -13.66 -30.59
CA ASP A 249 -13.55 -15.07 -30.66
C ASP A 249 -14.27 -15.48 -29.37
N THR A 250 -15.56 -15.83 -29.49
CA THR A 250 -16.42 -16.22 -28.36
C THR A 250 -16.09 -17.60 -27.78
N THR A 251 -15.14 -18.33 -28.37
CA THR A 251 -14.63 -19.61 -27.86
C THR A 251 -13.45 -19.45 -26.91
N ALA A 252 -12.89 -18.24 -26.77
CA ALA A 252 -11.80 -17.97 -25.85
C ALA A 252 -12.27 -18.02 -24.38
N THR A 253 -11.50 -18.67 -23.52
CA THR A 253 -11.73 -18.65 -22.07
C THR A 253 -11.73 -17.20 -21.57
N LEU A 254 -12.85 -16.74 -21.03
CA LEU A 254 -12.96 -15.41 -20.44
C LEU A 254 -12.12 -15.38 -19.15
N ASN A 255 -11.27 -14.36 -19.01
CA ASN A 255 -10.48 -14.22 -17.79
C ASN A 255 -11.42 -13.87 -16.64
N GLN A 256 -11.24 -14.58 -15.54
CA GLN A 256 -11.92 -14.29 -14.28
C GLN A 256 -11.14 -13.21 -13.53
N MET A 257 -11.86 -12.35 -12.81
CA MET A 257 -11.27 -11.36 -11.90
C MET A 257 -12.09 -11.27 -10.63
N GLN A 258 -11.45 -10.79 -9.57
CA GLN A 258 -12.12 -10.38 -8.34
C GLN A 258 -12.21 -8.87 -8.27
N VAL A 259 -13.39 -8.34 -7.98
CA VAL A 259 -13.64 -6.90 -7.83
C VAL A 259 -14.18 -6.63 -6.44
N TYR A 260 -13.44 -5.85 -5.68
CA TYR A 260 -13.84 -5.40 -4.35
C TYR A 260 -14.63 -4.11 -4.49
N VAL A 261 -15.86 -4.09 -4.00
CA VAL A 261 -16.76 -2.93 -4.06
C VAL A 261 -17.16 -2.53 -2.66
N LEU A 262 -16.93 -1.27 -2.31
CA LEU A 262 -17.40 -0.70 -1.05
C LEU A 262 -18.66 0.11 -1.31
N VAL A 263 -19.71 -0.22 -0.56
CA VAL A 263 -20.91 0.61 -0.41
C VAL A 263 -20.80 1.25 0.96
N ALA A 264 -20.29 2.49 0.99
CA ALA A 264 -20.21 3.22 2.24
C ALA A 264 -21.60 3.76 2.65
N ASP A 265 -21.83 3.96 3.94
CA ASP A 265 -23.11 4.45 4.45
C ASP A 265 -23.54 5.76 3.76
N GLY A 266 -24.67 5.72 3.04
CA GLY A 266 -25.20 6.88 2.31
C GLY A 266 -24.42 7.28 1.04
N ALA A 267 -23.50 6.44 0.56
CA ALA A 267 -22.70 6.70 -0.63
C ALA A 267 -23.01 5.73 -1.79
N ALA A 268 -22.68 6.15 -3.01
CA ALA A 268 -22.73 5.28 -4.17
C ALA A 268 -21.69 4.14 -4.06
N PRO A 269 -21.95 2.96 -4.65
CA PRO A 269 -20.98 1.88 -4.70
C PRO A 269 -19.73 2.31 -5.48
N VAL A 270 -18.55 1.97 -4.97
CA VAL A 270 -17.28 2.26 -5.66
C VAL A 270 -16.36 1.07 -5.53
N PHE A 271 -15.78 0.60 -6.63
CA PHE A 271 -14.74 -0.43 -6.54
C PHE A 271 -13.47 0.13 -5.91
N THR A 272 -12.88 -0.63 -4.99
CA THR A 272 -11.67 -0.28 -4.23
C THR A 272 -10.44 -0.94 -4.84
N ARG A 273 -10.57 -2.17 -5.33
CA ARG A 273 -9.49 -2.99 -5.92
C ARG A 273 -10.03 -3.97 -6.97
N VAL A 274 -9.21 -4.26 -7.97
CA VAL A 274 -9.39 -5.36 -8.92
C VAL A 274 -8.19 -6.29 -8.84
N VAL A 275 -8.45 -7.60 -8.75
CA VAL A 275 -7.44 -8.66 -8.79
C VAL A 275 -7.72 -9.49 -10.04
N ARG A 276 -6.72 -9.61 -10.92
CA ARG A 276 -6.78 -10.40 -12.16
C ARG A 276 -5.83 -11.58 -12.08
#